data_AF-C7R219-F1
#
_entry.id   AF-C7R219-F1
#
_cell.length_a   1.000
_cell.length_b   1.000
_cell.length_c   1.000
_cell.angle_alpha   90.00
_cell.angle_beta   90.00
_cell.angle_gamma   90.00
#
_symmetry.space_group_name_H-M   'P 1'
#
loop_
_entity.id
_entity.type
_entity.pdbx_description
1 polymer ?
#
loop_
_entity_poly.entity_id
_entity_poly.type
_entity_poly.pdbx_seq_one_letter_code
_entity_poly.pdbx_strand_id
1 'polypeptide(L)' 'MAQQTNNTGTSLRSLRRLAGLTLEDVAAQADTSVSYLSKVETGRYEPTRVYVAKVTAIIADALAKTAA' A
#
# COMPACT_ATOMS: atom_id res chain seq x y z
N MET A 1 9.42 15.54 18.73
CA MET A 1 10.08 14.84 17.62
C MET A 1 9.15 13.73 17.15
N ALA A 2 8.55 13.86 15.97
CA ALA A 2 7.69 12.80 15.43
C ALA A 2 8.59 11.64 15.01
N GLN A 3 8.51 10.50 15.70
CA GLN A 3 9.20 9.29 15.26
C GLN A 3 8.73 8.95 13.85
N GLN A 4 9.63 9.07 12.87
CA GLN A 4 9.49 8.35 11.62
C GLN A 4 9.66 6.86 11.95
N THR A 5 8.56 6.21 12.33
CA THR A 5 8.49 4.75 12.24
C THR A 5 8.35 4.43 10.76
N ASN A 6 9.47 4.12 10.11
CA ASN A 6 9.47 3.45 8.80
C ASN A 6 8.85 2.06 9.00
N ASN A 7 7.52 2.00 9.15
CA ASN A 7 6.78 0.76 9.20
C ASN A 7 6.36 0.37 7.80
N THR A 8 6.16 -0.92 7.60
CA THR A 8 5.79 -1.53 6.32
C THR A 8 4.63 -0.79 5.62
N GLY A 9 3.63 -0.35 6.38
CA GLY A 9 2.49 0.40 5.84
C GLY A 9 2.84 1.76 5.24
N THR A 10 3.70 2.54 5.90
CA THR A 10 4.16 3.84 5.37
C THR A 10 4.95 3.69 4.07
N SER A 11 5.70 2.60 3.92
CA SER A 11 6.38 2.25 2.65
C SER A 11 5.38 1.87 1.57
N LEU A 12 4.37 1.05 1.88
CA LEU A 12 3.28 0.72 0.93
C LEU A 12 2.57 1.97 0.42
N ARG A 13 2.26 2.92 1.32
CA ARG A 13 1.64 4.20 0.94
C ARG A 13 2.49 5.00 -0.05
N SER A 14 3.80 5.05 0.20
CA SER A 14 4.73 5.79 -0.66
C SER A 14 4.80 5.16 -2.05
N LEU A 15 4.93 3.83 -2.12
CA LEU A 15 4.95 3.09 -3.39
C LEU A 15 3.63 3.22 -4.16
N ARG A 16 2.48 3.09 -3.47
CA ARG A 16 1.16 3.26 -4.09
C ARG A 16 1.00 4.62 -4.75
N ARG A 17 1.40 5.68 -4.04
CA ARG A 17 1.35 7.06 -4.56
C ARG A 17 2.30 7.26 -5.73
N LEU A 18 3.50 6.67 -5.67
CA LEU A 18 4.44 6.69 -6.79
C LEU A 18 3.85 6.01 -8.04
N ALA A 19 3.04 4.96 -7.84
CA ALA A 19 2.32 4.26 -8.90
C ALA A 19 1.08 5.02 -9.43
N GLY A 20 0.77 6.20 -8.87
CA GLY A 20 -0.44 6.97 -9.23
C GLY A 20 -1.76 6.34 -8.80
N LEU A 21 -1.74 5.29 -7.96
CA LEU A 21 -2.94 4.56 -7.55
C LEU A 21 -3.64 5.23 -6.37
N THR A 22 -4.97 5.23 -6.37
CA THR A 22 -5.80 5.61 -5.21
C THR A 22 -5.89 4.46 -4.19
N LEU A 23 -6.48 4.71 -3.01
CA LEU A 23 -6.71 3.63 -2.05
C LEU A 23 -7.75 2.65 -2.59
N GLU A 24 -8.75 3.18 -3.30
CA GLU A 24 -9.85 2.47 -3.94
C GLU A 24 -9.33 1.48 -4.99
N ASP A 25 -8.41 1.93 -5.85
CA ASP A 25 -7.83 1.09 -6.91
C ASP A 25 -7.13 -0.15 -6.34
N VAL A 26 -6.31 0.05 -5.30
CA VAL A 26 -5.58 -1.04 -4.65
C VAL A 26 -6.52 -1.91 -3.83
N ALA A 27 -7.46 -1.32 -3.10
CA ALA A 27 -8.40 -2.05 -2.26
C ALA A 27 -9.28 -2.99 -3.08
N ALA A 28 -9.78 -2.53 -4.23
CA ALA A 28 -10.57 -3.33 -5.15
C ALA A 28 -9.77 -4.54 -5.69
N GLN A 29 -8.54 -4.31 -6.17
CA GLN A 29 -7.68 -5.37 -6.71
C GLN A 29 -7.16 -6.33 -5.62
N ALA A 30 -6.92 -5.81 -4.42
CA ALA A 30 -6.42 -6.59 -3.29
C ALA A 30 -7.55 -7.29 -2.51
N ASP A 31 -8.81 -7.20 -2.95
CA ASP A 31 -9.99 -7.76 -2.28
C ASP A 31 -9.96 -7.45 -0.76
N THR A 32 -9.82 -6.17 -0.44
CA THR A 32 -9.76 -5.64 0.93
C THR A 32 -10.57 -4.36 1.03
N SER A 33 -10.95 -3.97 2.23
CA SER A 33 -11.58 -2.66 2.42
C SER A 33 -10.56 -1.52 2.32
N VAL A 34 -11.00 -0.40 1.74
CA VAL A 34 -10.27 0.89 1.73
C VAL A 34 -9.90 1.33 3.15
N SER A 35 -10.81 1.13 4.11
CA SER A 35 -10.57 1.46 5.52
C SER A 35 -9.42 0.64 6.12
N TYR A 36 -9.35 -0.67 5.83
CA TYR A 36 -8.26 -1.52 6.31
C TYR A 36 -6.92 -1.10 5.69
N LEU A 37 -6.88 -0.90 4.37
CA LEU A 37 -5.67 -0.43 3.67
C LEU A 37 -5.18 0.91 4.24
N SER A 38 -6.10 1.87 4.48
CA SER A 38 -5.76 3.17 5.09
C SER A 38 -5.18 3.03 6.50
N LYS A 39 -5.73 2.15 7.34
CA LYS A 39 -5.20 1.86 8.68
C LYS A 39 -3.82 1.21 8.62
N VAL A 40 -3.59 0.32 7.66
CA VAL A 40 -2.26 -0.25 7.41
C VAL A 40 -1.28 0.84 6.98
N GLU A 41 -1.63 1.64 5.97
CA GLU A 41 -0.78 2.71 5.43
C GLU A 41 -0.45 3.84 6.42
N THR A 42 -1.24 3.98 7.47
CA THR A 42 -1.03 4.95 8.55
C THR A 42 -0.35 4.34 9.77
N GLY A 43 0.05 3.07 9.70
CA GLY A 43 0.70 2.36 10.81
C GLY A 43 -0.21 2.03 11.97
N ARG A 44 -1.53 2.17 11.80
CA ARG A 44 -2.50 1.83 12.85
C ARG A 44 -2.64 0.32 12.98
N TYR A 45 -2.58 -0.40 11.86
CA TYR A 45 -2.67 -1.87 11.81
C TYR A 45 -1.39 -2.46 11.22
N GLU A 46 -0.87 -3.51 11.87
CA GLU A 46 0.23 -4.29 11.34
C GLU A 46 -0.30 -5.31 10.33
N PRO A 47 0.10 -5.24 9.04
CA PRO A 47 -0.38 -6.17 8.03
C PRO A 47 0.31 -7.54 8.16
N THR A 48 -0.37 -8.59 7.71
CA THR A 48 0.28 -9.90 7.56
C THR A 48 1.24 -9.89 6.37
N ARG A 49 2.23 -10.80 6.37
CA ARG A 49 3.16 -10.98 5.25
C ARG A 49 2.43 -11.23 3.91
N VAL A 50 1.34 -11.99 3.95
CA VAL A 50 0.51 -12.29 2.77
C VAL A 50 -0.18 -11.03 2.24
N TYR A 51 -0.70 -10.19 3.13
CA TYR A 51 -1.32 -8.92 2.75
C TYR A 51 -0.30 -7.98 2.10
N VAL A 52 0.90 -7.86 2.70
CA VAL A 52 2.00 -7.06 2.14
C VAL A 52 2.37 -7.55 0.76
N ALA A 53 2.55 -8.86 0.57
CA ALA A 53 2.88 -9.43 -0.74
C ALA A 53 1.81 -9.12 -1.80
N LYS A 54 0.52 -9.33 -1.47
CA LYS A 54 -0.61 -9.06 -2.37
C LYS A 54 -0.66 -7.59 -2.80
N VAL A 55 -0.63 -6.67 -1.84
CA VAL A 55 -0.71 -5.23 -2.09
C VAL A 55 0.51 -4.74 -2.86
N THR A 56 1.72 -5.20 -2.51
CA THR A 56 2.95 -4.81 -3.20
C THR A 56 2.96 -5.29 -4.64
N ALA A 57 2.47 -6.50 -4.94
CA ALA A 57 2.42 -7.02 -6.30
C ALA A 57 1.55 -6.15 -7.23
N ILE A 58 0.38 -5.73 -6.76
CA ILE A 58 -0.52 -4.81 -7.49
C ILE A 58 0.17 -3.47 -7.76
N ILE A 59 0.80 -2.90 -6.73
CA ILE A 59 1.51 -1.62 -6.86
C ILE A 59 2.69 -1.74 -7.83
N ALA A 60 3.45 -2.83 -7.75
CA ALA A 60 4.61 -3.07 -8.62
C ALA A 60 4.21 -3.22 -10.09
N ASP A 61 3.10 -3.91 -10.38
CA ASP A 61 2.56 -4.04 -11.74
C ASP A 61 2.16 -2.67 -12.31
N ALA A 62 1.51 -1.81 -11.51
CA ALA A 62 1.19 -0.45 -11.93
C ALA A 62 2.44 0.42 -12.17
N LEU A 63 3.43 0.35 -11.26
CA LEU A 63 4.70 1.06 -11.42
C LEU A 63 5.42 0.66 -12.72
N ALA A 64 5.46 -0.64 -13.03
CA ALA A 64 6.09 -1.14 -14.25
C ALA A 64 5.41 -0.60 -15.51
N LYS A 65 4.10 -0.38 -15.48
CA LYS A 65 3.31 0.17 -16.60
C LYS A 65 3.49 1.68 -16.77
N THR A 66 3.76 2.42 -15.68
CA THR A 66 3.99 3.88 -15.75
C THR A 66 5.42 4.25 -16.15
N ALA A 67 6.37 3.33 -15.97
CA ALA A 67 7.78 3.53 -16.33
C ALA A 67 8.12 3.20 -17.80
N ALA A 68 7.17 2.63 -18.55
CA ALA A 68 7.28 2.31 -19.97
C ALA A 68 6.66 3.43 -20.83
#